data_AF-A0A6F8T675-F1
#
_entry.id   AF-A0A6F8T675-F1
#
_cell.length_a   1.000
_cell.length_b   1.000
_cell.length_c   1.000
_cell.angle_alpha   90.00
_cell.angle_beta   90.00
_cell.angle_gamma   90.00
#
_symmetry.space_group_name_H-M   'P 1'
#
loop_
_entity.id
_entity.type
_entity.pdbx_description
1 polymer ?
#
loop_
_entity_poly.entity_id
_entity_poly.type
_entity_poly.pdbx_seq_one_letter_code
_entity_poly.pdbx_strand_id
1 'polypeptide(L)'
;MSFTLVAYDLLKTSIKESIVTEIKSKGLDPLKLEESIEKLPDDRRIQARLLLKTIALLDAVNPKTEEARRIQARILNAITFYIRDQIKVIYETTFPYVSPERSTLYNHLTASLDLNTNNYPDTADLVDMYGSLRKFLLMHVYKSAKPKKGYLEEQPFDIKGYSVESDIITLSTKVHTWGMEVIQRAKERHLEELEAKKPVVVSRGYLGFGSIFGSSSVEPVKKDCVIAGPTIDRL
;
A
#
# COMPACT_ATOMS: atom_id res chain seq x y z
N MET A 1 -3.66 13.47 -2.31
CA MET A 1 -2.34 13.41 -1.65
C MET A 1 -1.67 12.17 -2.17
N SER A 2 -0.38 12.20 -2.48
CA SER A 2 0.35 11.05 -3.04
C SER A 2 1.73 11.00 -2.41
N PHE A 3 2.22 9.79 -2.19
CA PHE A 3 3.49 9.52 -1.56
C PHE A 3 4.65 9.47 -2.57
N THR A 4 5.71 10.20 -2.27
CA THR A 4 6.96 10.13 -3.01
C THR A 4 7.88 9.11 -2.34
N LEU A 5 8.24 8.05 -3.08
CA LEU A 5 9.14 7.02 -2.58
C LEU A 5 10.52 7.61 -2.25
N VAL A 6 11.03 7.30 -1.07
CA VAL A 6 12.42 7.63 -0.71
C VAL A 6 13.38 6.73 -1.49
N ALA A 7 14.47 7.30 -1.99
CA ALA A 7 15.48 6.56 -2.73
C ALA A 7 16.07 5.41 -1.89
N TYR A 8 16.32 4.26 -2.54
CA TYR A 8 16.74 3.03 -1.85
C TYR A 8 17.96 3.22 -0.95
N ASP A 9 19.06 3.78 -1.49
CA ASP A 9 20.32 3.92 -0.74
C ASP A 9 20.20 4.86 0.47
N LEU A 10 19.41 5.93 0.32
CA LEU A 10 19.14 6.88 1.39
C LEU A 10 18.33 6.20 2.50
N LEU A 11 17.23 5.53 2.13
CA LEU A 11 16.35 4.86 3.07
C LEU A 11 17.09 3.71 3.79
N LYS A 12 17.89 2.94 3.06
CA LYS A 12 18.72 1.86 3.61
C LYS A 12 19.68 2.37 4.68
N THR A 13 20.40 3.46 4.41
CA THR A 13 21.33 4.07 5.37
C THR A 13 20.58 4.55 6.60
N SER A 14 19.47 5.26 6.39
CA SER A 14 18.64 5.78 7.49
C SER A 14 18.06 4.68 8.37
N ILE A 15 17.59 3.56 7.81
CA ILE A 15 17.10 2.40 8.57
C ILE A 15 18.21 1.79 9.42
N LYS A 16 19.42 1.60 8.86
CA LYS A 16 20.55 1.05 9.62
C LYS A 16 20.93 1.96 10.78
N GLU A 17 20.98 3.27 10.57
CA GLU A 17 21.22 4.26 11.63
C GLU A 17 20.12 4.26 12.69
N SER A 18 18.86 4.07 12.26
CA SER A 18 17.71 3.99 13.16
C SER A 18 17.82 2.80 14.12
N ILE A 19 18.22 1.63 13.60
CA ILE A 19 18.44 0.42 14.39
C ILE A 19 19.65 0.60 15.33
N VAL A 20 20.75 1.16 14.83
CA VAL A 20 21.93 1.47 15.64
C VAL A 20 21.59 2.42 16.79
N THR A 21 20.75 3.42 16.53
CA THR A 21 20.34 4.39 17.56
C THR A 21 19.42 3.75 18.60
N GLU A 22 18.51 2.86 18.18
CA GLU A 22 17.68 2.07 19.11
C GLU A 22 18.55 1.19 20.01
N ILE A 23 19.57 0.53 19.45
CA ILE A 23 20.54 -0.27 20.22
C ILE A 23 21.28 0.59 21.25
N LYS A 24 21.80 1.74 20.83
CA LYS A 24 22.48 2.69 21.72
C LYS A 24 21.57 3.21 22.83
N SER A 25 20.29 3.48 22.54
CA SER A 25 19.32 3.98 23.54
C SER A 25 19.04 2.95 24.64
N LYS A 26 19.27 1.66 24.36
CA LYS A 26 19.20 0.56 25.33
C LYS A 26 20.53 0.25 26.02
N GLY A 27 21.58 1.05 25.78
CA GLY A 27 22.90 0.85 26.37
C GLY A 27 23.66 -0.34 25.81
N LEU A 28 23.30 -0.80 24.60
CA LEU A 28 23.92 -1.94 23.94
C LEU A 28 25.01 -1.48 22.95
N ASP A 29 25.95 -2.38 22.63
CA ASP A 29 27.09 -2.06 21.76
C ASP A 29 26.70 -2.13 20.27
N PRO A 30 26.75 -1.01 19.52
CA PRO A 30 26.44 -0.99 18.10
C PRO A 30 27.47 -1.72 17.22
N LEU A 31 28.71 -1.92 17.70
CA LEU A 31 29.75 -2.63 16.94
C LEU A 31 29.45 -4.12 16.82
N LYS A 32 28.67 -4.67 17.75
CA LYS A 32 28.21 -6.06 17.75
C LYS A 32 26.72 -6.14 17.38
N LEU A 33 26.39 -5.64 16.20
CA LEU A 33 25.00 -5.43 15.75
C LEU A 33 24.09 -6.65 15.97
N GLU A 34 24.50 -7.84 15.51
CA GLU A 34 23.70 -9.06 15.63
C GLU A 34 23.50 -9.51 17.08
N GLU A 35 24.54 -9.48 17.91
CA GLU A 35 24.45 -9.83 19.34
C GLU A 35 23.57 -8.83 20.11
N SER A 36 23.66 -7.56 19.75
CA SER A 36 22.88 -6.49 20.37
C SER A 36 21.41 -6.55 19.97
N ILE A 37 21.09 -6.93 18.73
CA ILE A 37 19.71 -7.16 18.29
C ILE A 37 19.04 -8.27 19.09
N GLU A 38 19.77 -9.35 19.42
CA GLU A 38 19.23 -10.45 20.23
C GLU A 38 18.81 -10.03 21.63
N LYS A 39 19.41 -8.97 22.17
CA LYS A 39 19.10 -8.42 23.50
C LYS A 39 17.93 -7.42 23.49
N LEU A 40 17.41 -7.06 22.31
CA LEU A 40 16.23 -6.20 22.20
C LEU A 40 14.96 -6.97 22.61
N PRO A 41 13.90 -6.26 23.05
CA PRO A 41 12.57 -6.84 23.25
C PRO A 41 12.09 -7.56 21.99
N ASP A 42 11.31 -8.62 22.16
CA ASP A 42 10.91 -9.55 21.09
C ASP A 42 10.38 -8.83 19.84
N ASP A 43 9.44 -7.91 19.99
CA ASP A 43 8.87 -7.15 18.87
C ASP A 43 9.93 -6.33 18.12
N ARG A 44 10.80 -5.62 18.86
CA ARG A 44 11.85 -4.77 18.26
C ARG A 44 12.94 -5.60 17.59
N ARG A 45 13.28 -6.74 18.18
CA ARG A 45 14.22 -7.70 17.61
C ARG A 45 13.69 -8.24 16.27
N ILE A 46 12.43 -8.67 16.23
CA ILE A 46 11.78 -9.18 15.01
C ILE A 46 11.76 -8.10 13.93
N GLN A 47 11.31 -6.89 14.27
CA GLN A 47 11.23 -5.76 13.33
C GLN A 47 12.60 -5.37 12.76
N ALA A 48 13.63 -5.26 13.62
CA ALA A 48 14.99 -4.95 13.19
C ALA A 48 15.55 -6.04 12.26
N ARG A 49 15.36 -7.31 12.60
CA ARG A 49 15.79 -8.43 11.75
C ARG A 49 15.08 -8.45 10.42
N LEU A 50 13.77 -8.23 10.40
CA LEU A 50 12.98 -8.21 9.18
C LEU A 50 13.47 -7.12 8.22
N LEU A 51 13.75 -5.92 8.73
CA LEU A 51 14.34 -4.82 7.97
C LEU A 51 15.72 -5.17 7.42
N LEU A 52 16.63 -5.65 8.27
CA LEU A 52 18.00 -5.98 7.87
C LEU A 52 18.06 -7.14 6.86
N LYS A 53 17.24 -8.18 7.05
CA LYS A 53 17.13 -9.29 6.09
C LYS A 53 16.57 -8.82 4.76
N THR A 54 15.55 -7.97 4.78
CA THR A 54 14.99 -7.39 3.55
C THR A 54 16.04 -6.57 2.80
N ILE A 55 16.81 -5.72 3.50
CA ILE A 55 17.93 -4.97 2.91
C ILE A 55 18.98 -5.91 2.33
N ALA A 56 19.40 -6.95 3.06
CA ALA A 56 20.42 -7.88 2.58
C ALA A 56 19.98 -8.62 1.30
N LEU A 57 18.72 -9.06 1.24
CA LEU A 57 18.16 -9.69 0.05
C LEU A 57 18.03 -8.73 -1.13
N LEU A 58 17.62 -7.47 -0.88
CA LEU A 58 17.55 -6.45 -1.91
C LEU A 58 18.94 -6.03 -2.40
N ASP A 59 19.94 -5.96 -1.53
CA ASP A 59 21.34 -5.64 -1.87
C ASP A 59 22.00 -6.72 -2.74
N ALA A 60 21.62 -7.99 -2.55
CA ALA A 60 22.11 -9.09 -3.37
C ALA A 60 21.60 -9.01 -4.82
N VAL A 61 20.48 -8.31 -5.04
CA VAL A 61 19.99 -8.02 -6.39
C VAL A 61 20.76 -6.81 -6.92
N ASN A 62 21.46 -6.98 -8.04
CA ASN A 62 22.06 -5.86 -8.78
C ASN A 62 21.08 -5.38 -9.87
N PRO A 63 20.28 -4.33 -9.62
CA PRO A 63 19.26 -3.88 -10.55
C PRO A 63 19.90 -3.22 -11.78
N LYS A 64 19.81 -3.91 -12.92
CA LYS A 64 20.36 -3.40 -14.20
C LYS A 64 19.51 -2.31 -14.84
N THR A 65 18.24 -2.18 -14.44
CA THR A 65 17.28 -1.24 -15.03
C THR A 65 16.80 -0.23 -14.00
N GLU A 66 16.39 0.95 -14.47
CA GLU A 66 15.77 1.98 -13.62
C GLU A 66 14.47 1.46 -12.98
N GLU A 67 13.68 0.68 -13.72
CA GLU A 67 12.46 0.07 -13.19
C GLU A 67 12.76 -0.89 -12.03
N ALA A 68 13.80 -1.72 -12.14
CA ALA A 68 14.20 -2.61 -11.06
C ALA A 68 14.65 -1.82 -9.82
N ARG A 69 15.37 -0.70 -9.99
CA ARG A 69 15.73 0.21 -8.89
C ARG A 69 14.50 0.83 -8.23
N ARG A 70 13.50 1.25 -9.02
CA ARG A 70 12.23 1.76 -8.47
C ARG A 70 11.46 0.70 -7.70
N ILE A 71 11.43 -0.54 -8.19
CA ILE A 71 10.79 -1.67 -7.47
C ILE A 71 11.53 -1.94 -6.15
N GLN A 72 12.86 -1.95 -6.16
CA GLN A 72 13.70 -2.14 -4.98
C GLN A 72 13.41 -1.06 -3.92
N ALA A 73 13.39 0.21 -4.33
CA ALA A 73 13.02 1.34 -3.47
C ALA A 73 11.59 1.16 -2.92
N ARG A 74 10.62 0.82 -3.78
CA ARG A 74 9.22 0.61 -3.38
C ARG A 74 9.09 -0.49 -2.33
N ILE A 75 9.78 -1.62 -2.48
CA ILE A 75 9.75 -2.72 -1.50
C ILE A 75 10.31 -2.24 -0.16
N LEU A 76 11.43 -1.52 -0.15
CA LEU A 76 12.03 -1.03 1.09
C LEU A 76 11.14 0.02 1.78
N ASN A 77 10.55 0.94 1.02
CA ASN A 77 9.57 1.90 1.56
C ASN A 77 8.34 1.16 2.13
N ALA A 78 7.85 0.14 1.44
CA ALA A 78 6.69 -0.65 1.85
C ALA A 78 6.93 -1.37 3.18
N ILE A 79 8.05 -2.09 3.35
CA ILE A 79 8.32 -2.81 4.60
C ILE A 79 8.55 -1.84 5.77
N THR A 80 9.21 -0.72 5.51
CA THR A 80 9.47 0.32 6.51
C THR A 80 8.16 0.94 7.00
N PHE A 81 7.26 1.27 6.07
CA PHE A 81 5.94 1.80 6.40
C PHE A 81 5.07 0.74 7.10
N TYR A 82 5.13 -0.52 6.66
CA TYR A 82 4.40 -1.62 7.28
C TYR A 82 4.80 -1.85 8.74
N ILE A 83 6.10 -1.86 9.05
CA ILE A 83 6.61 -1.99 10.42
C ILE A 83 6.22 -0.77 11.26
N ARG A 84 6.31 0.43 10.70
CA ARG A 84 5.82 1.65 11.36
C ARG A 84 4.34 1.52 11.75
N ASP A 85 3.50 1.02 10.85
CA ASP A 85 2.07 0.77 11.09
C ASP A 85 1.85 -0.29 12.17
N GLN A 86 2.63 -1.38 12.18
CA GLN A 86 2.58 -2.38 13.25
C GLN A 86 2.92 -1.77 14.62
N ILE A 87 3.95 -0.92 14.72
CA ILE A 87 4.29 -0.24 15.97
C ILE A 87 3.13 0.67 16.41
N LYS A 88 2.56 1.43 15.47
CA LYS A 88 1.40 2.29 15.74
C LYS A 88 0.24 1.48 16.33
N VAL A 89 -0.13 0.38 15.68
CA VAL A 89 -1.23 -0.50 16.14
C VAL A 89 -0.95 -1.01 17.55
N ILE A 90 0.27 -1.48 17.85
CA ILE A 90 0.62 -1.96 19.20
C ILE A 90 0.39 -0.87 20.27
N TYR A 91 0.80 0.37 20.00
CA TYR A 91 0.58 1.47 20.93
C TYR A 91 -0.92 1.78 21.09
N GLU A 92 -1.67 1.85 19.99
CA GLU A 92 -3.10 2.12 20.02
C GLU A 92 -3.91 1.02 20.74
N THR A 93 -3.50 -0.25 20.60
CA THR A 93 -4.21 -1.39 21.23
C THR A 93 -3.79 -1.65 22.67
N THR A 94 -2.49 -1.55 22.97
CA THR A 94 -1.93 -1.94 24.28
C THR A 94 -1.84 -0.76 25.24
N PHE A 95 -1.62 0.45 24.72
CA PHE A 95 -1.44 1.67 25.49
C PHE A 95 -2.28 2.81 24.90
N PRO A 96 -3.62 2.72 24.94
CA PRO A 96 -4.50 3.63 24.18
C PRO A 96 -4.35 5.12 24.53
N TYR A 97 -3.75 5.45 25.67
CA TYR A 97 -3.49 6.82 26.11
C TYR A 97 -2.06 7.30 25.82
N VAL A 98 -1.25 6.48 25.16
CA VAL A 98 0.16 6.75 24.89
C VAL A 98 0.37 6.83 23.39
N SER A 99 0.84 8.00 22.94
CA SER A 99 1.16 8.19 21.53
C SER A 99 2.25 7.20 21.07
N PRO A 100 2.13 6.62 19.85
CA PRO A 100 3.20 5.87 19.19
C PRO A 100 4.52 6.62 19.08
N GLU A 101 4.48 7.96 19.15
CA GLU A 101 5.66 8.84 19.14
C GLU A 101 6.57 8.66 20.36
N ARG A 102 6.15 7.90 21.38
CA ARG A 102 7.05 7.47 22.44
C ARG A 102 8.02 6.38 22.01
N SER A 103 7.78 5.69 20.88
CA SER A 103 8.71 4.71 20.34
C SER A 103 9.75 5.42 19.45
N THR A 104 11.01 5.43 19.89
CA THR A 104 12.14 5.98 19.13
C THR A 104 12.19 5.41 17.71
N LEU A 105 12.07 4.09 17.55
CA LEU A 105 11.99 3.46 16.23
C LEU A 105 10.81 3.97 15.36
N TYR A 106 9.64 4.23 15.95
CA TYR A 106 8.49 4.74 15.17
C TYR A 106 8.78 6.13 14.60
N ASN A 107 9.35 7.01 15.42
CA ASN A 107 9.74 8.35 14.99
C ASN A 107 10.81 8.30 13.90
N HIS A 108 11.82 7.45 14.09
CA HIS A 108 12.88 7.29 13.10
C HIS A 108 12.33 6.77 11.77
N LEU A 109 11.50 5.71 11.76
CA LEU A 109 10.90 5.21 10.52
C LEU A 109 9.98 6.25 9.86
N THR A 110 9.29 7.07 10.67
CA THR A 110 8.48 8.20 10.15
C THR A 110 9.34 9.22 9.43
N ALA A 111 10.47 9.60 10.04
CA ALA A 111 11.42 10.54 9.46
C ALA A 111 12.16 9.96 8.24
N SER A 112 12.58 8.68 8.29
CA SER A 112 13.26 7.99 7.19
C SER A 112 12.42 7.91 5.93
N LEU A 113 11.09 7.86 6.08
CA LEU A 113 10.12 7.86 4.99
C LEU A 113 9.68 9.26 4.55
N ASP A 114 10.20 10.31 5.19
CA ASP A 114 9.78 11.70 4.99
C ASP A 114 8.25 11.89 5.07
N LEU A 115 7.62 11.22 6.05
CA LEU A 115 6.17 11.27 6.21
C LEU A 115 5.75 12.60 6.83
N ASN A 116 4.91 13.33 6.13
CA ASN A 116 4.33 14.60 6.58
C ASN A 116 2.92 14.78 6.01
N THR A 117 2.25 15.88 6.32
CA THR A 117 0.87 16.14 5.88
C THR A 117 0.71 16.20 4.36
N ASN A 118 1.79 16.52 3.63
CA ASN A 118 1.79 16.61 2.17
C ASN A 118 2.33 15.33 1.51
N ASN A 119 3.15 14.55 2.23
CA ASN A 119 3.77 13.32 1.76
C ASN A 119 3.34 12.14 2.66
N TYR A 120 2.17 11.56 2.35
CA TYR A 120 1.64 10.40 3.04
C TYR A 120 0.98 9.45 2.04
N PRO A 121 1.18 8.11 2.15
CA PRO A 121 0.59 7.15 1.24
C PRO A 121 -0.93 7.19 1.27
N ASP A 122 -1.54 7.40 0.10
CA ASP A 122 -2.97 7.18 -0.07
C ASP A 122 -3.29 5.69 -0.29
N THR A 123 -4.58 5.37 -0.44
CA THR A 123 -5.03 3.99 -0.65
C THR A 123 -4.40 3.35 -1.89
N ALA A 124 -4.18 4.10 -2.98
CA ALA A 124 -3.60 3.59 -4.21
C ALA A 124 -2.08 3.35 -4.04
N ASP A 125 -1.37 4.30 -3.41
CA ASP A 125 0.04 4.15 -3.09
C ASP A 125 0.28 2.89 -2.24
N LEU A 126 -0.55 2.66 -1.23
CA LEU A 126 -0.47 1.49 -0.35
C LEU A 126 -0.74 0.17 -1.08
N VAL A 127 -1.67 0.14 -2.03
CA VAL A 127 -1.93 -1.04 -2.88
C VAL A 127 -0.67 -1.40 -3.67
N ASP A 128 0.00 -0.42 -4.26
CA ASP A 128 1.22 -0.64 -5.05
C ASP A 128 2.41 -1.06 -4.17
N MET A 129 2.59 -0.37 -3.04
CA MET A 129 3.65 -0.65 -2.07
C MET A 129 3.51 -2.06 -1.48
N TYR A 130 2.36 -2.37 -0.89
CA TYR A 130 2.12 -3.68 -0.27
C TYR A 130 1.97 -4.80 -1.30
N GLY A 131 1.49 -4.50 -2.50
CA GLY A 131 1.49 -5.45 -3.61
C GLY A 131 2.92 -5.87 -4.00
N SER A 132 3.85 -4.91 -4.02
CA SER A 132 5.27 -5.16 -4.30
C SER A 132 5.95 -5.92 -3.17
N LEU A 133 5.72 -5.52 -1.91
CA LEU A 133 6.24 -6.22 -0.73
C LEU A 133 5.74 -7.67 -0.66
N ARG A 134 4.44 -7.89 -0.86
CA ARG A 134 3.84 -9.23 -0.89
C ARG A 134 4.50 -10.12 -1.94
N LYS A 135 4.67 -9.62 -3.17
CA LYS A 135 5.35 -10.35 -4.24
C LYS A 135 6.79 -10.70 -3.84
N PHE A 136 7.49 -9.76 -3.24
CA PHE A 136 8.84 -9.96 -2.74
C PHE A 136 8.94 -11.06 -1.68
N LEU A 137 8.05 -11.06 -0.67
CA LEU A 137 8.00 -12.11 0.34
C LEU A 137 7.68 -13.48 -0.29
N LEU A 138 6.69 -13.55 -1.20
CA LEU A 138 6.37 -14.80 -1.91
C LEU A 138 7.58 -15.38 -2.65
N MET A 139 8.37 -14.53 -3.33
CA MET A 139 9.59 -14.95 -4.05
C MET A 139 10.66 -15.55 -3.14
N HIS A 140 10.71 -15.13 -1.87
CA HIS A 140 11.72 -15.55 -0.91
C HIS A 140 11.23 -16.59 0.10
N VAL A 141 9.98 -17.05 -0.04
CA VAL A 141 9.40 -18.11 0.82
C VAL A 141 9.05 -19.35 -0.02
N TYR A 142 8.52 -19.17 -1.24
CA TYR A 142 7.97 -20.26 -2.04
C TYR A 142 8.67 -20.45 -3.39
N LYS A 143 8.70 -21.70 -3.87
CA LYS A 143 9.24 -22.05 -5.19
C LYS A 143 8.48 -21.32 -6.31
N SER A 144 9.21 -20.61 -7.17
CA SER A 144 8.64 -19.76 -8.22
C SER A 144 7.59 -18.74 -7.72
N ALA A 145 7.69 -18.28 -6.47
CA ALA A 145 6.72 -17.39 -5.82
C ALA A 145 5.28 -17.95 -5.75
N LYS A 146 5.12 -19.28 -5.78
CA LYS A 146 3.81 -19.95 -5.79
C LYS A 146 3.70 -20.92 -4.60
N PRO A 147 2.81 -20.66 -3.62
CA PRO A 147 2.64 -21.55 -2.47
C PRO A 147 2.32 -23.01 -2.84
N LYS A 148 1.56 -23.21 -3.93
CA LYS A 148 1.21 -24.55 -4.46
C LYS A 148 2.42 -25.39 -4.88
N LYS A 149 3.57 -24.77 -5.11
CA LYS A 149 4.82 -25.45 -5.48
C LYS A 149 5.71 -25.79 -4.27
N GLY A 150 5.26 -25.47 -3.05
CA GLY A 150 6.00 -25.68 -1.82
C GLY A 150 7.00 -24.57 -1.49
N TYR A 151 7.65 -24.74 -0.35
CA TYR A 151 8.63 -23.81 0.23
C TYR A 151 10.00 -23.90 -0.46
N LEU A 152 10.78 -22.82 -0.40
CA LEU A 152 12.21 -22.85 -0.69
C LEU A 152 12.97 -23.66 0.37
N GLU A 153 14.14 -24.20 -0.01
CA GLU A 153 15.00 -24.95 0.92
C GLU A 153 15.60 -24.03 1.98
N GLU A 154 16.07 -22.85 1.56
CA GLU A 154 16.51 -21.79 2.46
C GLU A 154 15.37 -20.82 2.75
N GLN A 155 15.12 -20.55 4.03
CA GLN A 155 14.09 -19.63 4.50
C GLN A 155 14.73 -18.39 5.12
N PRO A 156 15.02 -17.32 4.34
CA PRO A 156 15.71 -16.14 4.84
C PRO A 156 14.91 -15.35 5.89
N PHE A 157 13.61 -15.58 5.95
CA PHE A 157 12.68 -14.99 6.92
C PHE A 157 12.31 -15.93 8.06
N ASP A 158 13.03 -17.04 8.25
CA ASP A 158 12.91 -17.87 9.46
C ASP A 158 13.53 -17.14 10.67
N ILE A 159 12.73 -16.23 11.23
CA ILE A 159 13.09 -15.39 12.38
C ILE A 159 12.30 -15.89 13.57
N LYS A 160 12.98 -16.19 14.68
CA LYS A 160 12.34 -16.69 15.91
C LYS A 160 11.22 -15.75 16.39
N GLY A 161 10.00 -16.28 16.46
CA GLY A 161 8.80 -15.54 16.90
C GLY A 161 8.09 -14.77 15.78
N TYR A 162 8.51 -14.92 14.53
CA TYR A 162 7.92 -14.26 13.36
C TYR A 162 7.28 -15.28 12.41
N SER A 163 6.13 -14.95 11.82
CA SER A 163 5.50 -15.74 10.76
C SER A 163 5.36 -14.89 9.50
N VAL A 164 6.22 -15.16 8.52
CA VAL A 164 6.17 -14.50 7.21
C VAL A 164 4.88 -14.82 6.46
N GLU A 165 4.28 -15.99 6.67
CA GLU A 165 3.00 -16.37 6.08
C GLU A 165 1.86 -15.49 6.58
N SER A 166 1.85 -15.16 7.87
CA SER A 166 0.86 -14.26 8.47
C SER A 166 0.92 -12.87 7.85
N ASP A 167 2.13 -12.37 7.60
CA ASP A 167 2.34 -11.10 6.90
C ASP A 167 1.90 -11.18 5.43
N ILE A 168 2.24 -12.26 4.72
CA ILE A 168 1.81 -12.47 3.32
C ILE A 168 0.28 -12.48 3.23
N ILE A 169 -0.41 -13.16 4.15
CA ILE A 169 -1.88 -13.21 4.21
C ILE A 169 -2.42 -11.80 4.51
N THR A 170 -1.90 -11.13 5.52
CA THR A 170 -2.33 -9.78 5.91
C THR A 170 -2.17 -8.78 4.77
N LEU A 171 -1.02 -8.78 4.10
CA LEU A 171 -0.76 -7.94 2.94
C LEU A 171 -1.68 -8.29 1.77
N SER A 172 -1.96 -9.59 1.54
CA SER A 172 -2.89 -10.03 0.50
C SER A 172 -4.30 -9.47 0.72
N THR A 173 -4.79 -9.54 1.96
CA THR A 173 -6.10 -9.03 2.35
C THR A 173 -6.16 -7.51 2.20
N LYS A 174 -5.17 -6.78 2.74
CA LYS A 174 -5.10 -5.30 2.62
C LYS A 174 -5.10 -4.86 1.15
N VAL A 175 -4.24 -5.45 0.32
CA VAL A 175 -4.15 -5.15 -1.12
C VAL A 175 -5.46 -5.44 -1.85
N HIS A 176 -6.13 -6.55 -1.52
CA HIS A 176 -7.40 -6.90 -2.15
C HIS A 176 -8.50 -5.91 -1.77
N THR A 177 -8.72 -5.68 -0.48
CA THR A 177 -9.78 -4.79 0.02
C THR A 177 -9.60 -3.37 -0.52
N TRP A 178 -8.40 -2.81 -0.39
CA TRP A 178 -8.11 -1.46 -0.86
C TRP A 178 -8.12 -1.35 -2.39
N GLY A 179 -7.71 -2.40 -3.11
CA GLY A 179 -7.83 -2.45 -4.56
C GLY A 179 -9.29 -2.35 -5.02
N MET A 180 -10.21 -3.03 -4.34
CA MET A 180 -11.64 -2.91 -4.62
C MET A 180 -12.18 -1.50 -4.34
N GLU A 181 -11.75 -0.88 -3.24
CA GLU A 181 -12.12 0.51 -2.93
C GLU A 181 -11.64 1.49 -4.01
N VAL A 182 -10.40 1.34 -4.50
CA VAL A 182 -9.87 2.20 -5.57
C VAL A 182 -10.70 2.08 -6.85
N ILE A 183 -11.07 0.85 -7.24
CA ILE A 183 -11.93 0.62 -8.40
C ILE A 183 -13.30 1.27 -8.22
N GLN A 184 -13.90 1.11 -7.03
CA GLN A 184 -15.21 1.70 -6.72
C GLN A 184 -15.18 3.23 -6.76
N ARG A 185 -14.17 3.87 -6.16
CA ARG A 185 -13.98 5.33 -6.22
C ARG A 185 -13.77 5.81 -7.66
N ALA A 186 -13.05 5.05 -8.49
CA ALA A 186 -12.87 5.40 -9.90
C ALA A 186 -14.19 5.36 -10.68
N LYS A 187 -15.04 4.36 -10.40
CA LYS A 187 -16.38 4.26 -10.97
C LYS A 187 -17.28 5.43 -10.54
N GLU A 188 -17.26 5.78 -9.26
CA GLU A 188 -18.03 6.91 -8.72
C GLU A 188 -17.64 8.23 -9.39
N ARG A 189 -16.34 8.53 -9.49
CA ARG A 189 -15.83 9.72 -10.19
C ARG A 189 -16.27 9.76 -11.66
N HIS A 190 -16.20 8.62 -12.35
CA HIS A 190 -16.64 8.56 -13.74
C HIS A 190 -18.13 8.88 -13.89
N LEU A 191 -18.98 8.41 -12.97
CA LEU A 191 -20.41 8.73 -12.97
C LEU A 191 -20.64 10.21 -12.68
N GLU A 192 -19.98 10.79 -11.67
CA GLU A 192 -20.06 12.22 -11.35
C GLU A 192 -19.66 13.10 -12.54
N GLU A 193 -18.58 12.75 -13.25
CA GLU A 193 -18.15 13.45 -14.45
C GLU A 193 -19.17 13.39 -15.59
N LEU A 194 -19.86 12.25 -15.73
CA LEU A 194 -20.95 12.10 -16.71
C LEU A 194 -22.17 12.94 -16.32
N GLU A 195 -22.50 13.02 -15.03
CA GLU A 195 -23.60 13.84 -14.54
C GLU A 195 -23.32 15.34 -14.66
N ALA A 196 -22.09 15.77 -14.36
CA ALA A 196 -21.66 17.15 -14.53
C ALA A 196 -21.67 17.63 -15.99
N LYS A 197 -21.57 16.69 -16.95
CA LYS A 197 -21.65 16.96 -18.40
C LYS A 197 -23.08 16.96 -18.95
N LYS A 198 -24.10 16.60 -18.16
CA LYS A 198 -25.51 16.68 -18.60
C LYS A 198 -25.88 18.17 -18.77
N PRO A 199 -26.42 18.59 -19.92
CA PRO A 199 -26.78 19.99 -20.12
C PRO A 199 -27.88 20.39 -19.13
N VAL A 200 -27.68 21.53 -18.44
CA VAL A 200 -28.73 22.18 -17.67
C VAL A 200 -29.83 22.56 -18.65
N VAL A 201 -30.95 21.84 -18.62
CA VAL A 201 -32.16 22.28 -19.31
C VAL A 201 -32.64 23.54 -18.59
N VAL A 202 -32.22 24.69 -19.10
CA VAL A 202 -32.79 25.98 -18.70
C VAL A 202 -34.23 25.95 -19.19
N SER A 203 -35.17 25.56 -18.33
CA SER A 203 -36.58 25.83 -18.56
C SER A 203 -36.74 27.35 -18.51
N ARG A 204 -36.67 28.00 -19.69
CA ARG A 204 -37.12 29.38 -19.84
C ARG A 204 -38.58 29.39 -19.43
N GLY A 205 -38.86 29.96 -18.27
CA GLY A 205 -40.21 30.25 -17.82
C GLY A 205 -40.90 31.09 -18.87
N TYR A 206 -41.91 30.52 -19.53
CA TYR A 206 -42.84 31.26 -20.37
C TYR A 206 -43.77 32.05 -19.44
N LEU A 207 -43.48 33.34 -19.27
CA LEU A 207 -44.48 34.34 -18.88
C LEU A 207 -44.95 35.03 -20.16
N GLY A 208 -46.24 34.88 -20.49
CA GLY A 208 -46.92 35.78 -21.44
C GLY A 208 -47.92 35.12 -22.40
N PHE A 209 -49.18 34.98 -21.92
CA PHE A 209 -50.46 35.19 -22.63
C PHE A 209 -50.65 34.78 -24.11
N GLY A 210 -51.69 33.96 -24.34
CA GLY A 210 -52.72 34.27 -25.35
C GLY A 210 -52.84 33.35 -26.58
N SER A 211 -53.66 32.30 -26.43
CA SER A 211 -54.60 31.74 -27.43
C SER A 211 -54.09 31.18 -28.77
N ILE A 212 -54.40 29.90 -29.06
CA ILE A 212 -55.35 29.45 -30.10
C ILE A 212 -55.29 27.91 -30.23
N PHE A 213 -56.48 27.31 -30.29
CA PHE A 213 -56.77 25.89 -30.51
C PHE A 213 -56.08 25.28 -31.73
N GLY A 214 -55.69 23.99 -31.63
CA GLY A 214 -55.37 23.12 -32.77
C GLY A 214 -55.21 21.67 -32.33
N SER A 215 -56.20 20.83 -32.63
CA SER A 215 -56.30 19.43 -32.18
C SER A 215 -55.46 18.44 -32.99
N SER A 216 -55.11 17.33 -32.32
CA SER A 216 -54.83 15.99 -32.87
C SER A 216 -53.52 15.84 -33.67
N SER A 217 -52.62 14.95 -33.30
CA SER A 217 -52.86 13.51 -33.30
C SER A 217 -51.82 12.77 -32.43
N VAL A 218 -52.28 11.73 -31.76
CA VAL A 218 -51.46 10.78 -31.00
C VAL A 218 -50.96 9.71 -31.95
N GLU A 219 -49.65 9.48 -31.97
CA GLU A 219 -49.08 8.17 -32.30
C GLU A 219 -47.99 7.79 -31.28
N PRO A 220 -48.00 6.54 -30.76
CA PRO A 220 -47.05 6.10 -29.75
C PRO A 220 -45.76 5.60 -30.42
N VAL A 221 -44.62 6.23 -30.13
CA VAL A 221 -43.33 5.66 -30.52
C VAL A 221 -43.00 4.50 -29.57
N LYS A 222 -42.97 3.30 -30.15
CA LYS A 222 -42.57 2.03 -29.54
C LYS A 222 -41.19 2.12 -28.89
N LYS A 223 -41.09 1.47 -27.73
CA LYS A 223 -39.84 1.00 -27.14
C LYS A 223 -39.17 0.04 -28.13
N ASP A 224 -37.97 0.38 -28.57
CA ASP A 224 -36.99 -0.64 -28.95
C ASP A 224 -35.74 -0.48 -28.09
N CYS A 225 -35.63 -1.45 -27.18
CA CYS A 225 -34.45 -1.78 -26.42
C CYS A 225 -33.46 -2.42 -27.39
N VAL A 226 -32.28 -1.81 -27.59
CA VAL A 226 -31.15 -2.52 -28.19
C VAL A 226 -30.00 -2.49 -27.20
N ILE A 227 -29.90 -3.58 -26.44
CA ILE A 227 -28.70 -3.94 -25.68
C ILE A 227 -27.73 -4.54 -26.70
N ALA A 228 -26.72 -3.77 -27.11
CA ALA A 228 -25.56 -4.31 -27.79
C ALA A 228 -24.52 -4.70 -26.73
N GLY A 229 -24.54 -5.97 -26.32
CA GLY A 229 -23.43 -6.56 -25.57
C GLY A 229 -22.28 -6.95 -26.52
N PRO A 230 -21.01 -6.86 -26.10
CA PRO A 230 -19.91 -7.34 -26.91
C PRO A 230 -19.83 -8.88 -26.86
N THR A 231 -19.86 -9.49 -28.04
CA THR A 231 -19.60 -10.90 -28.30
C THR A 231 -18.15 -11.22 -27.90
N ILE A 232 -17.98 -12.15 -26.96
CA ILE A 232 -16.69 -12.77 -26.64
C ILE A 232 -16.56 -13.97 -27.58
N ASP A 233 -15.77 -13.80 -28.65
CA ASP A 233 -15.27 -14.93 -29.41
C ASP A 233 -14.14 -15.60 -28.64
N ARG A 234 -14.40 -16.85 -28.25
CA ARG A 234 -13.39 -17.82 -27.83
C ARG A 234 -12.58 -18.24 -29.04
N LEU A 235 -11.25 -18.12 -28.97
CA LEU A 235 -10.26 -19.08 -29.46
C LEU A 235 -8.99 -18.94 -28.61
#